data_AF-A0A919W8U4-F1
#
_entry.id   AF-A0A919W8U4-F1
#
_cell.length_a   1.000
_cell.length_b   1.000
_cell.length_c   1.000
_cell.angle_alpha   90.00
_cell.angle_beta   90.00
_cell.angle_gamma   90.00
#
_symmetry.space_group_name_H-M   'P 1'
#
loop_
_entity.id
_entity.type
_entity.pdbx_description
1 polymer ?
#
loop_
_entity_poly.entity_id
_entity_poly.type
_entity_poly.pdbx_seq_one_letter_code
_entity_poly.pdbx_strand_id
1 'polypeptide(L)'
;MTNQPRTPRPTLDTEAVLSHLHAAQQRPTPTAVWTAVADIPALLAEIDRLALLLSRTRWDLADLLAAARATLAADHDGESEPLAYLRDAVAEHRAWTTPSDDQLAE
;
A
#
# COMPACT_ATOMS: atom_id res chain seq x y z
N MET A 1 -9.98 0.98 20.43
CA MET A 1 -9.23 1.40 19.23
C MET A 1 -9.34 0.26 18.23
N THR A 2 -10.20 0.42 17.22
CA THR A 2 -10.48 -0.62 16.23
C THR A 2 -9.26 -0.84 15.36
N ASN A 3 -8.59 -1.97 15.58
CA ASN A 3 -7.49 -2.47 14.77
C ASN A 3 -8.07 -2.88 13.40
N GLN A 4 -8.32 -1.92 12.52
CA GLN A 4 -8.61 -2.25 11.14
C GLN A 4 -7.34 -2.87 10.56
N PRO A 5 -7.44 -4.01 9.86
CA PRO A 5 -6.28 -4.61 9.22
C PRO A 5 -5.70 -3.57 8.26
N ARG A 6 -4.45 -3.15 8.48
CA ARG A 6 -3.68 -2.26 7.59
C ARG A 6 -3.34 -2.93 6.25
N THR A 7 -4.07 -3.99 5.90
CA THR A 7 -3.93 -4.68 4.63
C THR A 7 -4.81 -3.93 3.64
N PRO A 8 -4.24 -3.31 2.60
CA PRO A 8 -5.04 -2.70 1.56
C PRO A 8 -5.96 -3.77 0.97
N ARG A 9 -7.26 -3.44 0.85
CA ARG A 9 -8.21 -4.32 0.20
C ARG A 9 -7.97 -4.27 -1.32
N PRO A 10 -8.09 -5.42 -2.02
CA PRO A 10 -8.09 -5.42 -3.46
C PRO A 10 -9.17 -4.49 -4.01
N THR A 11 -8.83 -3.71 -5.05
CA THR A 11 -9.83 -2.91 -5.78
C THR A 11 -10.57 -3.74 -6.81
N LEU A 12 -9.93 -4.80 -7.33
CA LEU A 12 -10.54 -5.73 -8.25
C LEU A 12 -11.48 -6.73 -7.55
N ASP A 13 -12.47 -7.18 -8.31
CA ASP A 13 -13.27 -8.35 -7.95
C ASP A 13 -12.45 -9.62 -8.15
N THR A 14 -11.73 -10.01 -7.11
CA THR A 14 -10.89 -11.22 -7.12
C THR A 14 -11.71 -12.49 -7.36
N GLU A 15 -12.98 -12.52 -6.95
CA GLU A 15 -13.84 -13.69 -7.14
C GLU A 15 -14.21 -13.86 -8.62
N ALA A 16 -14.53 -12.75 -9.30
CA ALA A 16 -14.78 -12.77 -10.75
C ALA A 16 -13.55 -13.23 -11.54
N VAL A 17 -12.37 -12.67 -11.23
CA VAL A 17 -11.11 -13.04 -11.90
C VAL A 17 -10.79 -14.53 -11.72
N LEU A 18 -10.91 -15.03 -10.48
CA LEU A 18 -10.68 -16.45 -10.20
C LEU A 18 -11.70 -17.34 -10.92
N SER A 19 -12.96 -16.89 -11.01
CA SER A 19 -14.02 -17.60 -11.73
C SER A 19 -13.73 -17.69 -13.24
N HIS A 20 -13.26 -16.62 -13.86
CA HIS A 20 -12.86 -16.62 -15.27
C HIS A 20 -11.68 -17.54 -15.54
N LEU A 21 -10.64 -17.47 -14.69
CA LEU A 21 -9.48 -18.36 -14.79
C LEU A 21 -9.90 -19.83 -14.65
N HIS A 22 -10.77 -20.12 -13.68
CA HIS A 22 -11.27 -21.48 -13.46
C HIS A 22 -12.06 -21.98 -14.68
N ALA A 23 -12.93 -21.15 -15.26
CA ALA A 23 -13.67 -21.49 -16.47
C ALA A 23 -12.74 -21.81 -17.65
N ALA A 24 -11.69 -21.01 -17.85
CA ALA A 24 -10.69 -21.24 -18.88
C ALA A 24 -9.91 -22.55 -18.67
N GLN A 25 -9.59 -22.90 -17.42
CA GLN A 25 -8.87 -24.13 -17.08
C GLN A 25 -9.73 -25.39 -17.24
N GLN A 26 -10.99 -25.34 -16.81
CA GLN A 26 -11.89 -26.50 -16.85
C GLN A 26 -12.39 -26.81 -18.26
N ARG A 27 -12.73 -25.77 -19.02
CA ARG A 27 -13.24 -25.91 -20.38
C ARG A 27 -12.70 -24.78 -21.26
N PRO A 28 -11.54 -24.97 -21.90
CA PRO A 28 -10.86 -23.94 -22.67
C PRO A 28 -11.59 -23.66 -23.99
N THR A 29 -12.72 -22.96 -23.89
CA THR A 29 -13.38 -22.34 -25.03
C THR A 29 -12.68 -21.04 -25.39
N PRO A 30 -12.69 -20.62 -26.67
CA PRO A 30 -12.09 -19.35 -27.06
C PRO A 30 -12.60 -18.17 -26.21
N THR A 31 -13.89 -18.13 -25.90
CA THR A 31 -14.48 -17.10 -25.05
C THR A 31 -13.94 -17.13 -23.63
N ALA A 32 -13.91 -18.31 -22.97
CA ALA A 32 -13.42 -18.41 -21.60
C ALA A 32 -11.94 -18.00 -21.49
N VAL A 33 -11.11 -18.39 -22.46
CA VAL A 33 -9.70 -18.00 -22.52
C VAL A 33 -9.57 -16.49 -22.71
N TRP A 34 -10.31 -15.89 -23.64
CA TRP A 34 -10.25 -14.45 -23.87
C TRP A 34 -10.74 -13.63 -22.67
N THR A 35 -11.79 -14.08 -21.98
CA THR A 35 -12.26 -13.44 -20.76
C THR A 35 -11.19 -13.46 -19.67
N ALA A 36 -10.55 -14.61 -19.42
CA ALA A 36 -9.46 -14.70 -18.44
C ALA A 36 -8.23 -13.85 -18.83
N VAL A 37 -7.91 -13.75 -20.12
CA VAL A 37 -6.82 -12.89 -20.61
C VAL A 37 -7.15 -11.41 -20.45
N ALA A 38 -8.43 -11.02 -20.59
CA ALA A 38 -8.88 -9.65 -20.43
C ALA A 38 -8.73 -9.13 -18.98
N ASP A 39 -8.63 -10.01 -17.99
CA ASP A 39 -8.39 -9.63 -16.58
C ASP A 39 -6.92 -9.26 -16.30
N ILE A 40 -5.97 -9.61 -17.17
CA ILE A 40 -4.53 -9.40 -16.96
C ILE A 40 -4.16 -7.93 -16.73
N PRO A 41 -4.63 -6.96 -17.55
CA PRO A 41 -4.30 -5.55 -17.31
C PRO A 41 -4.78 -5.04 -15.95
N ALA A 42 -5.97 -5.46 -15.49
CA ALA A 42 -6.50 -5.08 -14.19
C ALA A 42 -5.67 -5.69 -13.04
N LEU A 43 -5.23 -6.95 -13.18
CA LEU A 43 -4.33 -7.59 -12.22
C LEU A 43 -2.97 -6.89 -12.13
N LEU A 44 -2.38 -6.49 -13.26
CA LEU A 44 -1.11 -5.75 -13.29
C LEU A 44 -1.25 -4.39 -12.60
N ALA A 45 -2.33 -3.64 -12.92
CA ALA A 45 -2.62 -2.36 -12.27
C ALA A 45 -2.77 -2.50 -10.75
N GLU A 46 -3.43 -3.57 -10.27
CA GLU A 46 -3.53 -3.82 -8.83
C GLU A 46 -2.18 -4.16 -8.21
N ILE A 47 -1.34 -4.96 -8.88
CA ILE A 47 0.01 -5.29 -8.38
C ILE A 47 0.84 -4.01 -8.22
N ASP A 48 0.83 -3.13 -9.22
CA ASP A 48 1.56 -1.86 -9.19
C ASP A 48 1.04 -0.96 -8.05
N ARG A 49 -0.29 -0.88 -7.89
CA ARG A 49 -0.92 -0.15 -6.76
C ARG A 49 -0.47 -0.70 -5.41
N LEU A 50 -0.51 -2.01 -5.23
CA LEU A 50 -0.07 -2.67 -3.98
C LEU A 50 1.43 -2.48 -3.72
N ALA A 51 2.25 -2.53 -4.76
CA ALA A 51 3.69 -2.28 -4.67
C ALA A 51 4.01 -0.83 -4.26
N LEU A 52 3.26 0.13 -4.80
CA LEU A 52 3.34 1.54 -4.41
C LEU A 52 2.96 1.73 -2.94
N LEU A 53 1.81 1.18 -2.52
CA LEU A 53 1.35 1.26 -1.12
C LEU A 53 2.32 0.60 -0.14
N LEU A 54 2.89 -0.56 -0.50
CA LEU A 54 3.90 -1.24 0.30
C LEU A 54 5.17 -0.40 0.41
N SER A 55 5.68 0.11 -0.72
CA SER A 55 6.88 0.94 -0.73
C SER A 55 6.68 2.17 0.14
N ARG A 56 5.55 2.88 -0.01
CA ARG A 56 5.25 4.06 0.80
C ARG A 56 5.18 3.74 2.29
N THR A 57 4.47 2.68 2.66
CA THR A 57 4.38 2.25 4.07
C THR A 57 5.75 1.95 4.66
N ARG A 58 6.65 1.33 3.89
CA ARG A 58 8.03 1.05 4.33
C ARG A 58 8.84 2.33 4.50
N TRP A 59 8.66 3.31 3.61
CA TRP A 59 9.29 4.62 3.72
C TRP A 59 8.81 5.36 4.97
N ASP A 60 7.50 5.44 5.21
CA ASP A 60 6.94 6.15 6.38
C ASP A 60 7.42 5.52 7.70
N LEU A 61 7.51 4.18 7.78
CA LEU A 61 8.03 3.49 8.96
C LEU A 61 9.54 3.70 9.15
N ALA A 62 10.30 3.77 8.06
CA ALA A 62 11.73 4.05 8.13
C ALA A 62 11.99 5.49 8.61
N ASP A 63 11.17 6.44 8.17
CA ASP A 63 11.25 7.84 8.57
C ASP A 63 10.92 8.04 10.05
N LEU A 64 9.83 7.43 10.54
CA LEU A 64 9.50 7.43 11.97
C LEU A 64 10.60 6.78 12.83
N LEU A 65 11.21 5.69 12.35
CA LEU A 65 12.33 5.06 13.04
C LEU A 65 13.57 5.96 13.06
N ALA A 66 13.86 6.67 11.96
CA ALA A 66 14.94 7.64 11.90
C ALA A 66 14.70 8.80 12.88
N ALA A 67 13.49 9.35 12.93
CA ALA A 67 13.10 10.41 13.86
C ALA A 67 13.20 9.97 15.34
N ALA A 68 12.80 8.73 15.66
CA ALA A 68 12.98 8.17 17.00
C ALA A 68 14.46 8.04 17.38
N ARG A 69 15.32 7.62 16.45
CA ARG A 69 16.77 7.55 16.66
C ARG A 69 17.39 8.94 16.83
N ALA A 70 16.99 9.91 16.01
CA ALA A 70 17.42 11.30 16.11
C ALA A 70 17.03 11.91 17.47
N THR A 71 15.82 11.64 17.95
CA THR A 71 15.36 12.04 19.29
C THR A 71 16.28 11.53 20.40
N LEU A 72 16.66 10.25 20.35
CA LEU A 72 17.55 9.66 21.38
C LEU A 72 18.97 10.21 21.31
N ALA A 73 19.48 10.50 20.11
CA ALA A 73 20.79 11.13 19.94
C ALA A 73 20.78 12.57 20.47
N ALA A 74 19.76 13.35 20.12
CA ALA A 74 19.59 14.73 20.57
C ALA A 74 19.45 14.83 22.10
N ASP A 75 18.75 13.89 22.74
CA ASP A 75 18.67 13.80 24.20
C ASP A 75 20.03 13.51 24.83
N HIS A 76 20.80 12.58 24.25
CA HIS A 76 22.15 12.28 24.70
C HIS A 76 23.11 13.47 24.56
N ASP A 77 22.97 14.24 23.48
CA ASP A 77 23.79 15.43 23.20
C ASP A 77 23.34 16.67 23.99
N GLY A 78 22.23 16.60 24.72
CA GLY A 78 21.70 17.68 25.54
C GLY A 78 21.03 18.80 24.73
N GLU A 79 20.52 18.49 23.54
CA GLU A 79 19.71 19.43 22.77
C GLU A 79 18.48 19.89 23.57
N SER A 80 18.02 21.11 23.34
CA SER A 80 16.93 21.71 24.15
C SER A 80 15.54 21.12 23.84
N GLU A 81 15.31 20.63 22.61
CA GLU A 81 14.04 20.00 22.22
C GLU A 81 14.21 18.69 21.41
N PRO A 82 14.75 17.61 22.00
CA PRO A 82 14.97 16.35 21.29
C PRO A 82 13.69 15.73 20.71
N LEU A 83 12.55 15.96 21.38
CA LEU A 83 11.24 15.46 20.92
C LEU A 83 10.71 16.17 19.67
N ALA A 84 11.33 17.25 19.18
CA ALA A 84 10.92 17.92 17.95
C ALA A 84 10.95 16.96 16.75
N TYR A 85 12.03 16.19 16.58
CA TYR A 85 12.17 15.25 15.46
C TYR A 85 11.02 14.24 15.36
N LEU A 86 10.64 13.61 16.49
CA LEU A 86 9.55 12.65 16.50
C LEU A 86 8.18 13.31 16.33
N ARG A 87 7.97 14.51 16.88
CA ARG A 87 6.71 15.26 16.70
C ARG A 87 6.47 15.59 15.24
N ASP A 88 7.50 16.07 14.56
CA ASP A 88 7.42 16.46 13.15
C ASP A 88 7.16 15.23 12.26
N ALA A 89 7.93 14.16 12.43
CA ALA A 89 7.72 12.92 11.69
C ALA A 89 6.32 12.29 11.92
N VAL A 90 5.80 12.36 13.15
CA VAL A 90 4.42 11.92 13.45
C VAL A 90 3.38 12.84 12.82
N ALA A 91 3.62 14.16 12.79
CA ALA A 91 2.74 15.12 12.14
C ALA A 91 2.70 14.89 10.63
N GLU A 92 3.86 14.69 9.99
CA GLU A 92 3.98 14.34 8.57
C GLU A 92 3.30 13.00 8.26
N HIS A 93 3.54 11.97 9.08
CA HIS A 93 2.88 10.67 8.92
C HIS A 93 1.35 10.75 9.01
N ARG A 94 0.81 11.63 9.88
CA ARG A 94 -0.65 11.84 10.02
C ARG A 94 -1.24 12.72 8.93
N ALA A 95 -0.47 13.67 8.41
CA ALA A 95 -0.89 14.54 7.32
C ALA A 95 -1.03 13.78 6.01
N TRP A 96 -0.40 12.62 5.88
CA TRP A 96 -0.58 11.75 4.74
C TRP A 96 -2.01 11.19 4.67
N THR A 97 -2.77 11.66 3.70
CA THR A 97 -3.98 11.00 3.20
C THR A 97 -3.60 10.03 2.10
N THR A 98 -4.07 8.78 2.20
CA THR A 98 -4.03 7.85 1.07
C THR A 98 -4.67 8.54 -0.14
N PRO A 99 -3.98 8.64 -1.29
CA PRO A 99 -4.60 9.10 -2.52
C PRO A 99 -5.87 8.28 -2.77
N SER A 100 -6.97 8.94 -3.15
CA SER A 100 -8.18 8.21 -3.55
C SER A 100 -7.84 7.26 -4.70
N ASP A 101 -8.49 6.10 -4.76
CA ASP A 101 -8.20 5.08 -5.78
C ASP A 101 -8.26 5.64 -7.23
N ASP A 102 -9.01 6.72 -7.48
CA ASP A 102 -9.08 7.45 -8.75
C ASP A 102 -7.78 8.18 -9.16
N GLN A 103 -6.89 8.51 -8.22
CA GLN A 103 -5.65 9.27 -8.48
C GLN A 103 -4.44 8.40 -8.84
N LEU A 104 -4.57 7.08 -8.72
CA LEU A 104 -3.49 6.12 -8.99
C LEU A 104 -3.67 5.39 -10.34
N ALA A 105 -4.68 5.77 -11.12
CA ALA A 105 -5.05 5.17 -12.40
C ALA A 105 -4.67 6.03 -13.64
N GLU A 106 -4.03 7.19 -13.45
CA GLU A 106 -3.39 7.98 -14.52
C GLU A 106 -1.92 7.58 -14.72
#